data_AF-A0A1I1QCN2-F1
#
_entry.id   AF-A0A1I1QCN2-F1
#
_cell.length_a   1.000
_cell.length_b   1.000
_cell.length_c   1.000
_cell.angle_alpha   90.00
_cell.angle_beta   90.00
_cell.angle_gamma   90.00
#
_symmetry.space_group_name_H-M   'P 1'
#
loop_
_entity.id
_entity.type
_entity.pdbx_description
1 polymer ?
#
loop_
_entity_poly.entity_id
_entity_poly.type
_entity_poly.pdbx_seq_one_letter_code
_entity_poly.pdbx_strand_id
1 'polypeptide(L)'
;MPVVSHTVLAALTLAAAAVAPASAAPSGGPGDDTGPGARLTVSVLDGQSRGAAESHLLECHPAGGDHPEARAACDALDEATATGDDPFAPVPEDAICTQIYGGPWRAEVRGEWNGRQIEAEFSRANGCEIARWDRLIPALPDVNAVADQEENRDGGTSGNSGDGGDGHSPAVPERQEREEGRESDRHRGLWRFAEPVGGAPGVMR
;
A
#
# COMPACT_ATOMS: atom_id res chain seq x y z
N MET A 1 -72.08 27.12 -29.22
CA MET A 1 -72.43 28.56 -29.16
C MET A 1 -71.58 29.18 -28.06
N PRO A 2 -71.17 30.46 -28.14
CA PRO A 2 -70.21 31.15 -29.02
C PRO A 2 -68.84 31.39 -28.32
N VAL A 3 -67.69 31.47 -29.01
CA VAL A 3 -66.98 32.61 -29.67
C VAL A 3 -66.37 33.68 -28.72
N VAL A 4 -65.08 34.00 -29.00
CA VAL A 4 -64.25 35.22 -28.73
C VAL A 4 -63.84 35.57 -27.28
N SER A 5 -62.65 36.13 -26.97
CA SER A 5 -61.90 37.15 -27.71
C SER A 5 -60.42 37.29 -27.27
N HIS A 6 -59.65 37.97 -28.13
CA HIS A 6 -58.25 38.42 -28.02
C HIS A 6 -58.12 39.57 -26.96
N THR A 7 -56.97 40.03 -26.44
CA THR A 7 -55.73 40.58 -27.06
C THR A 7 -54.81 41.12 -25.94
N VAL A 8 -53.48 40.96 -26.11
CA VAL A 8 -52.39 41.96 -26.01
C VAL A 8 -52.04 42.70 -24.68
N LEU A 9 -50.78 42.46 -24.27
CA LEU A 9 -49.75 43.28 -23.57
C LEU A 9 -50.11 44.29 -22.47
N ALA A 10 -49.45 44.13 -21.31
CA ALA A 10 -48.81 45.24 -20.60
C ALA A 10 -47.58 44.72 -19.80
N ALA A 11 -46.41 45.29 -20.10
CA ALA A 11 -45.16 45.02 -19.41
C ALA A 11 -45.12 45.74 -18.05
N LEU A 12 -44.64 45.06 -17.01
CA LEU A 12 -44.12 45.70 -15.80
C LEU A 12 -42.79 45.03 -15.41
N THR A 13 -41.72 45.79 -15.55
CA THR A 13 -40.37 45.46 -15.11
C THR A 13 -40.28 45.53 -13.58
N LEU A 14 -39.88 44.43 -12.94
CA LEU A 14 -39.36 44.48 -11.57
C LEU A 14 -38.07 43.64 -11.51
N ALA A 15 -36.97 44.34 -11.25
CA ALA A 15 -35.65 43.75 -11.05
C ALA A 15 -35.64 42.89 -9.78
N ALA A 16 -35.13 41.66 -9.87
CA ALA A 16 -34.85 40.84 -8.70
C ALA A 16 -33.59 39.99 -8.92
N ALA A 17 -32.58 40.31 -8.11
CA ALA A 17 -31.30 39.67 -7.83
C ALA A 17 -30.93 38.39 -8.60
N ALA A 18 -29.87 38.48 -9.41
CA ALA A 18 -29.10 37.33 -9.85
C ALA A 18 -28.40 36.69 -8.64
N VAL A 19 -28.99 35.62 -8.11
CA VAL A 19 -28.28 34.66 -7.25
C VAL A 19 -27.33 33.88 -8.16
N ALA A 20 -26.06 34.26 -8.16
CA ALA A 20 -25.01 33.43 -8.74
C ALA A 20 -24.90 32.15 -7.90
N PRO A 21 -24.98 30.94 -8.49
CA PRO A 21 -24.57 29.75 -7.78
C PRO A 21 -23.07 29.89 -7.52
N ALA A 22 -22.69 29.90 -6.24
CA ALA A 22 -21.30 29.70 -5.85
C ALA A 22 -20.93 28.28 -6.31
N SER A 23 -20.25 28.16 -7.43
CA SER A 23 -19.61 26.92 -7.85
C SER A 23 -18.61 26.55 -6.76
N ALA A 24 -18.95 25.55 -5.95
CA ALA A 24 -17.98 24.87 -5.11
C ALA A 24 -16.95 24.27 -6.07
N ALA A 25 -15.77 24.89 -6.15
CA ALA A 25 -14.62 24.27 -6.78
C ALA A 25 -14.34 22.97 -6.01
N PRO A 26 -14.12 21.83 -6.69
CA PRO A 26 -13.63 20.66 -6.00
C PRO A 26 -12.27 21.02 -5.40
N SER A 27 -12.19 20.98 -4.07
CA SER A 27 -10.94 21.01 -3.34
C SER A 27 -10.21 19.70 -3.61
N GLY A 28 -9.54 19.60 -4.76
CA GLY A 28 -8.49 18.62 -4.96
C GLY A 28 -7.34 18.99 -4.03
N GLY A 29 -7.21 18.27 -2.92
CA GLY A 29 -6.06 18.39 -2.04
C GLY A 29 -4.78 17.96 -2.75
N PRO A 30 -3.60 18.40 -2.29
CA PRO A 30 -2.33 18.11 -2.94
C PRO A 30 -1.93 16.66 -2.64
N GLY A 31 -2.22 15.80 -3.60
CA GLY A 31 -1.49 14.58 -3.86
C GLY A 31 -1.60 14.44 -5.36
N ASP A 32 -0.61 14.96 -6.08
CA ASP A 32 -0.57 14.86 -7.53
C ASP A 32 -0.53 13.37 -7.89
N ASP A 33 -1.71 12.82 -8.19
CA ASP A 33 -1.96 11.57 -8.92
C ASP A 33 -1.47 11.70 -10.38
N THR A 34 -0.32 12.35 -10.57
CA THR A 34 0.26 12.68 -11.88
C THR A 34 1.25 11.59 -12.26
N GLY A 35 0.75 10.36 -12.32
CA GLY A 35 1.39 9.26 -13.00
C GLY A 35 0.66 8.97 -14.31
N PRO A 36 1.28 8.26 -15.26
CA PRO A 36 0.51 7.65 -16.33
C PRO A 36 -0.53 6.71 -15.70
N GLY A 37 -1.80 6.94 -16.04
CA GLY A 37 -2.91 6.16 -15.47
C GLY A 37 -2.69 4.65 -15.65
N ALA A 38 -3.10 3.88 -14.66
CA ALA A 38 -3.09 2.43 -14.72
C ALA A 38 -4.46 1.87 -14.34
N ARG A 39 -4.84 0.78 -15.00
CA ARG A 39 -6.07 0.04 -14.71
C ARG A 39 -5.78 -1.45 -14.78
N LEU A 40 -5.81 -2.08 -13.63
CA LEU A 40 -5.48 -3.48 -13.43
C LEU A 40 -6.67 -4.24 -12.86
N THR A 41 -6.83 -5.49 -13.25
CA THR A 41 -7.66 -6.47 -12.58
C THR A 41 -6.74 -7.43 -11.85
N VAL A 42 -6.89 -7.52 -10.52
CA VAL A 42 -6.14 -8.43 -9.65
C VAL A 42 -7.07 -9.58 -9.28
N SER A 43 -6.73 -10.80 -9.70
CA SER A 43 -7.51 -12.00 -9.42
C SER A 43 -6.72 -12.96 -8.54
N VAL A 44 -7.26 -13.34 -7.38
CA VAL A 44 -6.57 -14.18 -6.39
C VAL A 44 -7.32 -15.50 -6.18
N LEU A 45 -6.56 -16.60 -6.14
CA LEU A 45 -7.06 -17.92 -5.76
C LEU A 45 -6.35 -18.38 -4.48
N ASP A 46 -7.12 -18.65 -3.44
CA ASP A 46 -6.65 -19.12 -2.12
C ASP A 46 -6.26 -20.62 -2.08
N GLY A 47 -6.60 -21.36 -3.14
CA GLY A 47 -6.39 -22.81 -3.23
C GLY A 47 -7.24 -23.67 -2.27
N GLN A 48 -8.06 -23.07 -1.41
CA GLN A 48 -8.97 -23.75 -0.48
C GLN A 48 -10.39 -23.80 -1.06
N SER A 49 -10.79 -22.75 -1.75
CA SER A 49 -12.08 -22.60 -2.38
C SER A 49 -12.14 -23.44 -3.66
N ARG A 50 -13.16 -24.31 -3.81
CA ARG A 50 -13.48 -24.93 -5.12
C ARG A 50 -14.10 -23.92 -6.12
N GLY A 51 -13.95 -22.63 -5.83
CA GLY A 51 -14.62 -21.52 -6.50
C GLY A 51 -13.74 -20.80 -7.50
N ALA A 52 -14.32 -19.78 -8.13
CA ALA A 52 -13.61 -18.85 -8.99
C ALA A 52 -12.66 -17.97 -8.17
N ALA A 53 -11.67 -17.38 -8.85
CA ALA A 53 -10.81 -16.36 -8.25
C ALA A 53 -11.65 -15.19 -7.73
N GLU A 54 -11.24 -14.61 -6.60
CA GLU A 54 -11.73 -13.30 -6.18
C GLU A 54 -11.01 -12.23 -7.00
N SER A 55 -11.76 -11.35 -7.66
CA SER A 55 -11.21 -10.35 -8.57
C SER A 55 -11.56 -8.95 -8.12
N HIS A 56 -10.56 -8.07 -8.16
CA HIS A 56 -10.69 -6.66 -7.83
C HIS A 56 -10.16 -5.76 -8.94
N LEU A 57 -10.87 -4.67 -9.24
CA LEU A 57 -10.35 -3.58 -10.05
C LEU A 57 -9.45 -2.69 -9.19
N LEU A 58 -8.26 -2.42 -9.71
CA LEU A 58 -7.33 -1.45 -9.16
C LEU A 58 -7.06 -0.37 -10.21
N GLU A 59 -7.37 0.87 -9.87
CA GLU A 59 -7.04 2.04 -10.68
C GLU A 59 -5.96 2.83 -9.96
N CYS A 60 -4.90 3.23 -10.67
CA CYS A 60 -3.84 4.06 -10.12
C CYS A 60 -3.68 5.34 -10.93
N HIS A 61 -3.35 6.44 -10.24
CA HIS A 61 -3.19 7.78 -10.80
C HIS A 61 -4.45 8.32 -11.50
N PRO A 62 -5.57 8.53 -10.78
CA PRO A 62 -5.72 8.48 -9.32
C PRO A 62 -6.06 7.10 -8.75
N ALA A 63 -5.69 6.87 -7.49
CA ALA A 63 -5.97 5.62 -6.79
C ALA A 63 -7.49 5.38 -6.61
N GLY A 64 -7.98 4.21 -7.01
CA GLY A 64 -9.39 3.85 -7.00
C GLY A 64 -9.67 2.38 -7.38
N GLY A 65 -10.91 2.11 -7.78
CA GLY A 65 -11.42 0.75 -8.00
C GLY A 65 -12.06 0.14 -6.75
N ASP A 66 -12.30 -1.18 -6.80
CA ASP A 66 -12.88 -1.96 -5.69
C ASP A 66 -11.85 -2.75 -4.89
N HIS A 67 -10.56 -2.62 -5.20
CA HIS A 67 -9.48 -3.21 -4.43
C HIS A 67 -9.52 -2.72 -2.97
N PRO A 68 -9.48 -3.62 -1.97
CA PRO A 68 -9.70 -3.27 -0.56
C PRO A 68 -8.69 -2.25 -0.03
N GLU A 69 -7.47 -2.27 -0.57
CA GLU A 69 -6.37 -1.38 -0.18
C GLU A 69 -5.88 -0.53 -1.37
N ALA A 70 -6.78 -0.07 -2.25
CA ALA A 70 -6.45 0.55 -3.54
C ALA A 70 -5.28 1.55 -3.50
N ARG A 71 -5.28 2.50 -2.56
CA ARG A 71 -4.19 3.50 -2.45
C ARG A 71 -2.85 2.86 -2.10
N ALA A 72 -2.80 2.04 -1.05
CA ALA A 72 -1.57 1.38 -0.63
C ALA A 72 -1.07 0.37 -1.67
N ALA A 73 -1.99 -0.28 -2.39
CA ALA A 73 -1.67 -1.16 -3.51
C ALA A 73 -0.98 -0.40 -4.66
N CYS A 74 -1.50 0.77 -5.03
CA CYS A 74 -0.83 1.63 -6.02
C CYS A 74 0.56 2.07 -5.54
N ASP A 75 0.66 2.54 -4.30
CA ASP A 75 1.95 2.98 -3.72
C ASP A 75 3.00 1.84 -3.77
N ALA A 76 2.62 0.60 -3.46
CA ALA A 76 3.50 -0.56 -3.53
C ALA A 76 3.93 -0.92 -4.96
N LEU A 77 3.01 -0.83 -5.94
CA LEU A 77 3.33 -1.07 -7.35
C LEU A 77 4.25 0.03 -7.91
N ASP A 78 4.07 1.28 -7.49
CA ASP A 78 4.92 2.40 -7.86
C ASP A 78 6.31 2.27 -7.26
N GLU A 79 6.42 1.92 -5.98
CA GLU A 79 7.70 1.65 -5.32
C GLU A 79 8.44 0.50 -6.03
N ALA A 80 7.75 -0.62 -6.28
CA ALA A 80 8.33 -1.75 -6.98
C ALA A 80 8.83 -1.36 -8.38
N THR A 81 8.05 -0.57 -9.12
CA THR A 81 8.44 -0.06 -10.45
C THR A 81 9.63 0.91 -10.38
N ALA A 82 9.71 1.73 -9.32
CA ALA A 82 10.76 2.72 -9.15
C ALA A 82 12.15 2.11 -8.90
N THR A 83 12.22 0.85 -8.42
CA THR A 83 13.50 0.14 -8.23
C THR A 83 14.21 -0.22 -9.53
N GLY A 84 13.54 -0.10 -10.69
CA GLY A 84 14.10 -0.34 -12.01
C GLY A 84 13.91 -1.77 -12.53
N ASP A 85 13.44 -2.68 -11.67
CA ASP A 85 12.96 -3.99 -12.07
C ASP A 85 11.49 -3.93 -12.52
N ASP A 86 11.09 -4.82 -13.43
CA ASP A 86 9.69 -4.96 -13.83
C ASP A 86 8.95 -5.83 -12.80
N PRO A 87 8.01 -5.29 -11.99
CA PRO A 87 7.30 -6.08 -10.98
C PRO A 87 6.45 -7.20 -11.60
N PHE A 88 6.07 -7.06 -12.87
CA PHE A 88 5.23 -8.01 -13.59
C PHE A 88 6.02 -9.05 -14.37
N ALA A 89 7.35 -8.91 -14.48
CA ALA A 89 8.18 -9.92 -15.13
C ALA A 89 8.22 -11.22 -14.31
N PRO A 90 8.16 -12.39 -14.96
CA PRO A 90 8.26 -13.68 -14.27
C PRO A 90 9.67 -13.87 -13.69
N VAL A 91 9.78 -14.81 -12.74
CA VAL A 91 11.09 -15.26 -12.27
C VAL A 91 11.84 -15.91 -13.45
N PRO A 92 13.11 -15.54 -13.72
CA PRO A 92 13.90 -16.17 -14.78
C PRO A 92 14.02 -17.68 -14.58
N GLU A 93 13.96 -18.45 -15.67
CA GLU A 93 14.00 -19.92 -15.62
C GLU A 93 15.32 -20.47 -15.04
N ASP A 94 16.41 -19.69 -15.12
CA ASP A 94 17.73 -20.02 -14.60
C ASP A 94 18.00 -19.45 -13.19
N ALA A 95 17.01 -18.80 -12.58
CA ALA A 95 17.14 -18.27 -11.23
C ALA A 95 17.36 -19.41 -10.20
N ILE A 96 18.32 -19.22 -9.29
CA ILE A 96 18.57 -20.16 -8.19
C ILE A 96 17.64 -19.82 -7.04
N CYS A 97 16.58 -20.60 -6.90
CA CYS A 97 15.53 -20.39 -5.91
C CYS A 97 15.55 -21.46 -4.81
N THR A 98 15.15 -21.10 -3.59
CA THR A 98 14.91 -22.10 -2.56
C THR A 98 13.63 -22.87 -2.88
N GLN A 99 13.58 -24.16 -2.55
CA GLN A 99 12.38 -24.99 -2.76
C GLN A 99 11.36 -24.88 -1.61
N ILE A 100 11.26 -23.70 -1.00
CA ILE A 100 10.32 -23.44 0.10
C ILE A 100 8.95 -23.17 -0.52
N TYR A 101 7.97 -24.00 -0.17
CA TYR A 101 6.59 -23.84 -0.62
C TYR A 101 5.81 -22.94 0.35
N GLY A 102 5.29 -21.82 -0.14
CA GLY A 102 4.54 -20.81 0.63
C GLY A 102 3.01 -20.98 0.59
N GLY A 103 2.53 -22.15 0.18
CA GLY A 103 1.10 -22.44 0.09
C GLY A 103 0.51 -22.33 -1.32
N PRO A 104 -0.78 -22.67 -1.49
CA PRO A 104 -1.40 -22.86 -2.80
C PRO A 104 -1.88 -21.57 -3.47
N TRP A 105 -1.60 -20.43 -2.84
CA TRP A 105 -2.02 -19.11 -3.31
C TRP A 105 -1.45 -18.81 -4.70
N ARG A 106 -2.34 -18.36 -5.58
CA ARG A 106 -2.00 -17.84 -6.90
C ARG A 106 -2.71 -16.52 -7.12
N ALA A 107 -2.08 -15.64 -7.88
CA ALA A 107 -2.70 -14.42 -8.32
C ALA A 107 -2.39 -14.18 -9.79
N GLU A 108 -3.25 -13.40 -10.41
CA GLU A 108 -3.13 -13.01 -11.79
C GLU A 108 -3.48 -11.53 -11.90
N VAL A 109 -2.58 -10.76 -12.50
CA VAL A 109 -2.75 -9.33 -12.70
C VAL A 109 -2.77 -9.06 -14.20
N ARG A 110 -3.86 -8.47 -14.67
CA ARG A 110 -4.06 -8.11 -16.09
C ARG A 110 -4.48 -6.66 -16.23
N GLY A 111 -4.06 -6.02 -17.31
CA GLY A 111 -4.54 -4.68 -17.66
C GLY A 111 -3.44 -3.81 -18.22
N GLU A 112 -3.55 -2.50 -17.97
CA GLU A 112 -2.57 -1.51 -18.41
C GLU A 112 -1.82 -0.92 -17.22
N TRP A 113 -0.49 -0.96 -17.26
CA TRP A 113 0.40 -0.33 -16.30
C TRP A 113 1.38 0.58 -17.04
N ASN A 114 1.40 1.87 -16.70
CA ASN A 114 2.29 2.87 -17.32
C ASN A 114 2.28 2.83 -18.87
N GLY A 115 1.10 2.65 -19.47
CA GLY A 115 0.90 2.57 -20.93
C GLY A 115 1.34 1.24 -21.56
N ARG A 116 1.69 0.22 -20.76
CA ARG A 116 2.04 -1.12 -21.22
C ARG A 116 0.93 -2.09 -20.83
N GLN A 117 0.50 -2.93 -21.78
CA GLN A 117 -0.34 -4.07 -21.45
C GLN A 117 0.48 -5.12 -20.71
N ILE A 118 -0.06 -5.57 -19.58
CA ILE A 118 0.55 -6.58 -18.72
C ILE A 118 -0.43 -7.73 -18.52
N GLU A 119 0.15 -8.92 -18.42
CA GLU A 119 -0.49 -10.13 -17.97
C GLU A 119 0.56 -10.91 -17.18
N ALA A 120 0.38 -10.97 -15.87
CA ALA A 120 1.36 -11.52 -14.96
C ALA A 120 0.70 -12.52 -14.01
N GLU A 121 1.27 -13.71 -13.95
CA GLU A 121 0.91 -14.72 -12.97
C GLU A 121 1.88 -14.66 -11.79
N PHE A 122 1.35 -14.90 -10.60
CA PHE A 122 2.09 -14.95 -9.36
C PHE A 122 1.74 -16.25 -8.63
N SER A 123 2.75 -16.89 -8.07
CA SER A 123 2.59 -18.08 -7.25
C SER A 123 3.37 -17.94 -5.95
N ARG A 124 3.18 -18.90 -5.04
CA ARG A 124 4.03 -19.06 -3.85
C ARG A 124 4.75 -20.40 -3.86
N ALA A 125 5.12 -20.89 -5.06
CA ALA A 125 5.61 -22.25 -5.25
C ALA A 125 7.07 -22.47 -4.79
N ASN A 126 7.88 -21.42 -4.74
CA ASN A 126 9.30 -21.45 -4.35
C ASN A 126 9.72 -20.09 -3.76
N GLY A 127 10.96 -19.98 -3.26
CA GLY A 127 11.44 -18.77 -2.59
C GLY A 127 11.51 -17.51 -3.47
N CYS A 128 11.79 -17.63 -4.77
CA CYS A 128 11.80 -16.47 -5.66
C CYS A 128 10.38 -15.97 -5.93
N GLU A 129 9.45 -16.90 -6.14
CA GLU A 129 8.03 -16.61 -6.33
C GLU A 129 7.41 -15.95 -5.10
N ILE A 130 7.74 -16.46 -3.90
CA ILE A 130 7.34 -15.84 -2.62
C ILE A 130 7.89 -14.42 -2.51
N ALA A 131 9.20 -14.21 -2.75
CA ALA A 131 9.81 -12.88 -2.65
C ALA A 131 9.23 -11.88 -3.68
N ARG A 132 8.78 -12.39 -4.83
CA ARG A 132 8.13 -11.57 -5.86
C ARG A 132 6.69 -11.22 -5.45
N TRP A 133 5.95 -12.15 -4.87
CA TRP A 133 4.63 -11.90 -4.30
C TRP A 133 4.69 -10.85 -3.19
N ASP A 134 5.57 -11.07 -2.21
CA ASP A 134 5.64 -10.27 -0.99
C ASP A 134 6.03 -8.81 -1.28
N ARG A 135 6.81 -8.56 -2.34
CA ARG A 135 7.17 -7.22 -2.79
C ARG A 135 5.98 -6.39 -3.28
N LEU A 136 4.88 -7.03 -3.64
CA LEU A 136 3.68 -6.35 -4.13
C LEU A 136 2.59 -6.26 -3.08
N ILE A 137 2.83 -6.65 -1.82
CA ILE A 137 1.88 -6.40 -0.75
C ILE A 137 1.80 -4.88 -0.51
N PRO A 138 0.60 -4.26 -0.48
CA PRO A 138 -0.72 -4.88 -0.40
C PRO A 138 -1.52 -4.92 -1.72
N ALA A 139 -0.91 -4.71 -2.89
CA ALA A 139 -1.57 -4.99 -4.18
C ALA A 139 -1.88 -6.48 -4.38
N LEU A 140 -1.11 -7.36 -3.74
CA LEU A 140 -1.46 -8.76 -3.49
C LEU A 140 -1.73 -8.94 -1.99
N PRO A 141 -2.56 -9.92 -1.59
CA PRO A 141 -2.89 -10.10 -0.19
C PRO A 141 -1.68 -10.56 0.63
N ASP A 142 -1.60 -10.06 1.87
CA ASP A 142 -0.69 -10.58 2.88
C ASP A 142 -1.26 -11.89 3.46
N VAL A 143 -0.81 -12.98 2.87
CA VAL A 143 -1.22 -14.34 3.23
C VAL A 143 -0.43 -14.92 4.40
N ASN A 144 0.65 -14.25 4.84
CA ASN A 144 1.38 -14.64 6.04
C ASN A 144 0.67 -14.13 7.29
N ALA A 145 0.12 -12.90 7.23
CA ALA A 145 -0.69 -12.34 8.30
C ALA A 145 -1.94 -13.19 8.61
N VAL A 146 -2.47 -13.94 7.64
CA VAL A 146 -3.59 -14.87 7.85
C VAL A 146 -3.13 -16.18 8.51
N ALA A 147 -1.99 -16.73 8.11
CA ALA A 147 -1.45 -17.97 8.67
C ALA A 147 -1.12 -17.84 10.18
N ASP A 148 -0.52 -16.73 10.58
CA ASP A 148 -0.19 -16.44 11.99
C ASP A 148 -1.45 -16.37 12.88
N GLN A 149 -2.59 -16.01 12.29
CA GLN A 149 -3.86 -15.85 12.98
C GLN A 149 -4.62 -17.17 13.14
N GLU A 150 -4.32 -18.20 12.35
CA GLU A 150 -4.86 -19.55 12.48
C GLU A 150 -4.09 -20.33 13.56
N GLU A 151 -2.76 -20.25 13.55
CA GLU A 151 -1.92 -20.86 14.60
C GLU A 151 -2.28 -20.32 16.00
N ASN A 152 -2.54 -19.01 16.12
CA ASN A 152 -3.00 -18.40 17.36
C ASN A 152 -4.46 -18.76 17.75
N ARG A 153 -5.31 -19.14 16.80
CA ARG A 153 -6.71 -19.51 17.09
C ARG A 153 -6.82 -20.92 17.67
N ASP A 154 -5.96 -21.84 17.26
CA ASP A 154 -5.96 -23.22 17.75
C ASP A 154 -5.09 -23.41 19.01
N GLY A 155 -4.16 -22.49 19.29
CA GLY A 155 -3.29 -22.51 20.49
C GLY A 155 -3.91 -21.97 21.79
N GLY A 156 -5.13 -21.41 21.75
CA GLY A 156 -5.73 -20.65 22.86
C GLY A 156 -6.33 -21.44 24.04
N THR A 157 -6.15 -22.75 24.12
CA THR A 157 -6.57 -23.54 25.30
C THR A 157 -5.45 -24.45 25.80
N SER A 158 -4.31 -23.86 26.20
CA SER A 158 -3.36 -24.59 27.03
C SER A 158 -2.69 -23.69 28.05
N GLY A 159 -3.26 -23.71 29.26
CA GLY A 159 -2.51 -23.46 30.50
C GLY A 159 -2.53 -22.04 31.07
N ASN A 160 -3.57 -21.71 31.84
CA ASN A 160 -3.36 -21.36 33.25
C ASN A 160 -4.69 -21.45 34.04
N SER A 161 -5.18 -22.67 34.24
CA SER A 161 -6.00 -22.95 35.41
C SER A 161 -5.02 -23.14 36.56
N GLY A 162 -4.87 -22.10 37.39
CA GLY A 162 -4.09 -22.18 38.61
C GLY A 162 -4.71 -23.21 39.57
N ASP A 163 -3.86 -24.05 40.15
CA ASP A 163 -4.14 -24.75 41.39
C ASP A 163 -2.85 -24.85 42.21
N GLY A 164 -2.75 -24.01 43.24
CA GLY A 164 -2.19 -24.27 44.58
C GLY A 164 -0.73 -24.70 44.79
N GLY A 165 0.03 -23.85 45.50
CA GLY A 165 1.10 -24.22 46.47
C GLY A 165 2.43 -24.69 45.84
N ASP A 166 3.63 -24.38 46.34
CA ASP A 166 4.11 -24.07 47.68
C ASP A 166 5.39 -23.24 47.58
N GLY A 167 5.66 -22.41 48.57
CA GLY A 167 6.71 -21.39 48.52
C GLY A 167 8.15 -21.91 48.59
N HIS A 168 9.04 -21.19 47.91
CA HIS A 168 10.31 -20.76 48.49
C HIS A 168 10.81 -19.50 47.79
N SER A 169 10.70 -18.36 48.48
CA SER A 169 11.34 -17.11 48.10
C SER A 169 12.51 -16.90 49.04
N PRO A 170 13.77 -16.99 48.60
CA PRO A 170 14.86 -16.35 49.31
C PRO A 170 14.91 -14.88 48.89
N ALA A 171 14.70 -14.01 49.88
CA ALA A 171 14.95 -12.59 49.80
C ALA A 171 16.39 -12.32 49.31
N VAL A 172 16.51 -11.59 48.20
CA VAL A 172 17.76 -10.90 47.84
C VAL A 172 17.62 -9.48 48.37
N PRO A 173 18.55 -8.99 49.22
CA PRO A 173 18.49 -7.62 49.71
C PRO A 173 18.84 -6.65 48.59
N GLU A 174 17.97 -5.66 48.42
CA GLU A 174 18.22 -4.43 47.69
C GLU A 174 19.47 -3.75 48.25
N ARG A 175 20.52 -3.62 47.43
CA ARG A 175 21.59 -2.66 47.67
C ARG A 175 21.50 -1.58 46.60
N GLN A 176 20.93 -0.46 47.03
CA GLN A 176 20.83 0.77 46.27
C GLN A 176 22.15 1.54 46.41
N GLU A 177 22.52 2.21 45.32
CA GLU A 177 23.31 3.45 45.21
C GLU A 177 24.78 3.38 44.78
N ARG A 178 25.03 4.23 43.77
CA ARG A 178 26.27 4.93 43.38
C ARG A 178 27.32 4.13 42.61
N GLU A 179 27.36 4.36 41.29
CA GLU A 179 28.40 5.19 40.64
C GLU A 179 28.27 5.19 39.09
N GLU A 180 28.33 6.40 38.51
CA GLU A 180 28.88 6.73 37.18
C GLU A 180 28.17 6.17 35.92
N GLY A 181 27.43 6.93 35.12
CA GLY A 181 27.64 8.33 34.76
C GLY A 181 28.86 8.54 33.86
N ARG A 182 29.08 7.74 32.80
CA ARG A 182 30.16 8.06 31.82
C ARG A 182 30.07 7.55 30.36
N GLU A 183 29.09 6.74 29.96
CA GLU A 183 29.11 6.12 28.61
C GLU A 183 28.18 6.80 27.57
N SER A 184 27.71 8.03 27.80
CA SER A 184 26.81 8.73 26.85
C SER A 184 27.54 9.65 25.85
N ASP A 185 28.84 9.93 26.05
CA ASP A 185 29.56 10.97 25.31
C ASP A 185 30.47 10.49 24.16
N ARG A 186 30.54 9.18 23.84
CA ARG A 186 31.49 8.69 22.81
C ARG A 186 30.99 8.64 21.37
N HIS A 187 29.69 8.82 21.09
CA HIS A 187 29.17 8.59 19.74
C HIS A 187 28.45 9.77 19.06
N ARG A 188 28.62 11.01 19.56
CA ARG A 188 28.08 12.22 18.89
C ARG A 188 29.06 12.96 17.96
N GLY A 189 30.22 12.39 17.65
CA GLY A 189 31.35 13.16 17.09
C GLY A 189 31.74 12.97 15.61
N LEU A 190 31.08 12.13 14.81
CA LEU A 190 31.60 11.79 13.46
C LEU A 190 30.53 11.72 12.37
N TRP A 191 29.88 12.85 12.08
CA TRP A 191 29.35 13.12 10.74
C TRP A 191 29.74 14.54 10.34
N ARG A 192 31.04 14.72 10.06
CA ARG A 192 31.53 15.94 9.43
C ARG A 192 31.10 15.90 7.97
N PHE A 193 30.09 16.70 7.67
CA PHE A 193 29.69 17.08 6.31
C PHE A 193 30.94 17.40 5.48
N ALA A 194 31.13 16.69 4.38
CA ALA A 194 32.06 17.08 3.32
C ALA A 194 31.34 18.14 2.47
N GLU A 195 31.76 19.40 2.60
CA GLU A 195 31.36 20.46 1.68
C GLU A 195 32.03 20.27 0.31
N PRO A 196 31.33 20.51 -0.81
CA PRO A 196 31.94 20.50 -2.12
C PRO A 196 32.71 21.81 -2.34
N VAL A 197 34.04 21.72 -2.45
CA VAL A 197 34.86 22.84 -2.93
C VAL A 197 34.63 23.02 -4.44
N GLY A 198 33.77 23.98 -4.76
CA GLY A 198 33.63 24.54 -6.10
C GLY A 198 34.95 25.18 -6.55
N GLY A 199 35.48 24.71 -7.67
CA GLY A 199 36.68 25.24 -8.32
C GLY A 199 36.45 25.47 -9.81
N ALA A 200 36.07 26.69 -10.16
CA ALA A 200 36.35 27.34 -11.45
C ALA A 200 36.91 28.72 -11.09
N PRO A 201 37.93 29.29 -11.78
CA PRO A 201 37.89 29.55 -13.23
C PRO A 201 39.25 29.43 -13.96
N GLY A 202 39.23 29.40 -15.29
CA GLY A 202 40.47 29.52 -16.09
C GLY A 202 40.28 29.55 -17.60
N VAL A 203 39.92 30.71 -18.14
CA VAL A 203 40.09 31.10 -19.55
C VAL A 203 41.57 31.32 -19.84
N MET A 204 42.08 30.75 -20.94
CA MET A 204 43.24 31.22 -21.74
C MET A 204 43.20 30.44 -23.07
N ARG A 205 42.68 31.02 -24.16
CA ARG A 205 43.33 31.90 -25.16
C ARG A 205 44.02 31.13 -26.28
#